data_AF-A0A5R8MVJ4-F1
#
_entry.id   AF-A0A5R8MVJ4-F1
#
_cell.length_a   1.000
_cell.length_b   1.000
_cell.length_c   1.000
_cell.angle_alpha   90.00
_cell.angle_beta   90.00
_cell.angle_gamma   90.00
#
_symmetry.space_group_name_H-M   'P 1'
#
loop_
_entity.id
_entity.type
_entity.pdbx_description
1 polymer ?
#
loop_
_entity_poly.entity_id
_entity_poly.type
_entity_poly.pdbx_seq_one_letter_code
_entity_poly.pdbx_strand_id
1 'polypeptide(L)'
;MRSRRDLLKSAVLGGGAGVVAATALGSLGPEAAFAASGPELEPGAPDPDFAEGRIRSIKDNTLLVLGSNAVFHRIRVVDGTSLWKLGPVPFDQAKPGDGLYARGVRMPDGELAAESVWLNIVNIKGHITNIKDQTLHLDHHGKEVLCHVIAGKSVAIRSDAPPSADLSMLKVSQHVQILGAWRPDTNEVDIATVFSPH
;
A
#
# COMPACT_ATOMS: atom_id res chain seq x y z
N MET A 1 -10.07 -14.72 21.49
CA MET A 1 -9.05 -14.87 20.44
C MET A 1 -9.56 -14.19 19.18
N ARG A 2 -8.97 -13.07 18.76
CA ARG A 2 -9.34 -12.38 17.52
C ARG A 2 -8.58 -13.03 16.36
N SER A 3 -9.28 -13.41 15.30
CA SER A 3 -8.72 -14.21 14.19
C SER A 3 -7.93 -13.34 13.19
N ARG A 4 -7.15 -13.96 12.30
CA ARG A 4 -6.49 -13.31 11.16
C ARG A 4 -7.46 -12.44 10.30
N ARG A 5 -8.76 -12.77 10.31
CA ARG A 5 -9.83 -11.98 9.68
C ARG A 5 -10.12 -10.66 10.40
N ASP A 6 -9.94 -10.61 11.72
CA ASP A 6 -10.09 -9.38 12.53
C ASP A 6 -8.88 -8.46 12.39
N LEU A 7 -7.71 -9.03 12.05
CA LEU A 7 -6.49 -8.32 11.68
C LEU A 7 -6.64 -7.58 10.34
N LEU A 8 -7.17 -8.28 9.33
CA LEU A 8 -7.48 -7.70 8.02
C LEU A 8 -8.61 -6.65 8.11
N LYS A 9 -9.62 -6.86 8.96
CA LYS A 9 -10.66 -5.86 9.25
C LYS A 9 -10.14 -4.66 10.04
N SER A 10 -9.17 -4.83 10.94
CA SER A 10 -8.56 -3.70 11.68
C SER A 10 -7.65 -2.84 10.81
N ALA A 11 -7.10 -3.39 9.72
CA ALA A 11 -6.40 -2.60 8.71
C ALA A 11 -7.35 -1.79 7.81
N VAL A 12 -8.65 -2.15 7.77
CA VAL A 12 -9.67 -1.52 6.93
C VAL A 12 -10.59 -0.54 7.70
N LEU A 13 -10.65 -0.58 9.04
CA LEU A 13 -11.57 0.27 9.82
C LEU A 13 -10.98 0.92 11.10
N GLY A 14 -9.65 1.01 11.21
CA GLY A 14 -8.96 1.61 12.35
C GLY A 14 -8.56 3.07 12.19
N GLY A 15 -9.53 3.97 11.97
CA GLY A 15 -9.34 5.42 12.17
C GLY A 15 -8.74 6.21 11.00
N GLY A 16 -9.61 6.73 10.12
CA GLY A 16 -9.30 7.91 9.30
C GLY A 16 -8.48 7.67 8.04
N ALA A 17 -8.55 6.50 7.41
CA ALA A 17 -8.02 6.32 6.06
C ALA A 17 -9.00 6.96 5.06
N GLY A 18 -8.69 8.19 4.65
CA GLY A 18 -9.44 8.88 3.60
C GLY A 18 -9.48 8.04 2.32
N VAL A 19 -10.62 8.06 1.64
CA VAL A 19 -10.75 7.56 0.27
C VAL A 19 -9.79 8.39 -0.59
N VAL A 20 -8.71 7.76 -1.03
CA VAL A 20 -7.59 8.37 -1.75
C VAL A 20 -8.07 8.80 -3.14
N ALA A 21 -8.13 10.10 -3.48
CA ALA A 21 -8.18 10.51 -4.90
C ALA A 21 -6.87 10.17 -5.56
N ALA A 22 -6.93 9.59 -6.75
CA ALA A 22 -5.87 9.78 -7.72
C ALA A 22 -6.51 10.43 -8.94
N THR A 23 -6.52 11.76 -8.98
CA THR A 23 -6.76 12.54 -10.20
C THR A 23 -5.50 13.35 -10.45
N ALA A 24 -4.51 12.74 -11.07
CA ALA A 24 -3.47 13.41 -11.85
C ALA A 24 -2.52 12.36 -12.46
N LEU A 25 -2.64 12.19 -13.78
CA LEU A 25 -1.60 11.78 -14.74
C LEU A 25 -0.30 11.21 -14.15
N GLY A 26 -0.12 9.89 -14.30
CA GLY A 26 1.17 9.23 -14.57
C GLY A 26 2.32 9.47 -13.59
N SER A 27 2.78 8.38 -12.96
CA SER A 27 3.99 8.25 -12.11
C SER A 27 3.86 8.51 -10.61
N LEU A 28 2.66 8.78 -10.11
CA LEU A 28 2.51 9.05 -8.68
C LEU A 28 2.80 7.79 -7.84
N GLY A 29 3.90 7.86 -7.10
CA GLY A 29 4.10 7.03 -5.93
C GLY A 29 2.89 7.18 -4.99
N PRO A 30 2.54 6.14 -4.25
CA PRO A 30 1.40 6.14 -3.34
C PRO A 30 1.39 7.32 -2.36
N GLU A 31 2.55 7.86 -2.00
CA GLU A 31 2.72 9.06 -1.18
C GLU A 31 1.93 10.24 -1.75
N ALA A 32 1.98 10.45 -3.06
CA ALA A 32 1.29 11.56 -3.71
C ALA A 32 -0.21 11.30 -3.85
N ALA A 33 -0.61 10.04 -4.07
CA ALA A 33 -2.01 9.65 -4.05
C ALA A 33 -2.61 9.89 -2.64
N PHE A 34 -1.94 9.42 -1.59
CA PHE A 34 -2.38 9.63 -0.19
C PHE A 34 -2.40 11.10 0.23
N ALA A 35 -1.67 11.98 -0.45
CA ALA A 35 -1.65 13.42 -0.20
C ALA A 35 -2.69 14.22 -1.02
N ALA A 36 -3.30 13.62 -2.06
CA ALA A 36 -4.25 14.30 -2.93
C ALA A 36 -5.69 14.25 -2.38
N SER A 37 -6.43 15.36 -2.54
CA SER A 37 -7.84 15.45 -2.16
C SER A 37 -8.75 14.64 -3.09
N GLY A 38 -9.50 13.69 -2.51
CA GLY A 38 -10.55 12.84 -3.12
C GLY A 38 -11.42 13.53 -4.18
N PRO A 39 -11.93 12.86 -5.25
CA PRO A 39 -13.19 13.30 -5.83
C PRO A 39 -14.24 13.38 -4.72
N GLU A 40 -15.13 14.36 -4.80
CA GLU A 40 -16.19 14.57 -3.80
C GLU A 40 -17.21 13.43 -3.92
N LEU A 41 -16.94 12.34 -3.20
CA LEU A 41 -17.85 11.22 -3.03
C LEU A 41 -18.71 11.51 -1.79
N GLU A 42 -20.01 11.22 -1.89
CA GLU A 42 -20.90 11.22 -0.73
C GLU A 42 -20.27 10.38 0.39
N PRO A 43 -20.15 10.89 1.62
CA PRO A 43 -19.52 10.16 2.72
C PRO A 43 -20.14 8.76 2.90
N GLY A 44 -19.34 7.73 2.64
CA GLY A 44 -19.76 6.32 2.75
C GLY A 44 -20.30 5.68 1.46
N ALA A 45 -20.41 6.44 0.36
CA ALA A 45 -20.69 5.85 -0.94
C ALA A 45 -19.47 5.05 -1.45
N PRO A 46 -19.67 3.84 -2.02
CA PRO A 46 -18.60 3.11 -2.69
C PRO A 46 -18.08 3.90 -3.88
N ASP A 47 -16.75 4.01 -4.01
CA ASP A 47 -16.13 4.57 -5.21
C ASP A 47 -16.22 3.54 -6.35
N PRO A 48 -16.98 3.82 -7.43
CA PRO A 48 -17.15 2.88 -8.55
C PRO A 48 -15.86 2.65 -9.36
N ASP A 49 -14.92 3.59 -9.29
CA ASP A 49 -13.66 3.62 -10.02
C ASP A 49 -12.49 3.07 -9.20
N PHE A 50 -12.80 2.45 -8.06
CA PHE A 50 -11.85 1.83 -7.15
C PHE A 50 -12.12 0.33 -7.00
N ALA A 51 -11.05 -0.46 -6.94
CA ALA A 51 -11.10 -1.86 -6.56
C ALA A 51 -9.97 -2.19 -5.60
N GLU A 52 -10.27 -3.02 -4.60
CA GLU A 52 -9.26 -3.60 -3.71
C GLU A 52 -9.43 -5.11 -3.67
N GLY A 53 -8.39 -5.81 -3.24
CA GLY A 53 -8.50 -7.21 -2.89
C GLY A 53 -7.22 -7.98 -3.12
N ARG A 54 -7.37 -9.29 -3.30
CA ARG A 54 -6.25 -10.21 -3.53
C ARG A 54 -6.29 -10.77 -4.94
N ILE A 55 -5.16 -10.72 -5.65
CA ILE A 55 -5.03 -11.34 -6.98
C ILE A 55 -5.23 -12.85 -6.83
N ARG A 56 -6.20 -13.39 -7.56
CA ARG A 56 -6.51 -14.83 -7.60
C ARG A 56 -5.90 -15.50 -8.81
N SER A 57 -5.96 -14.83 -9.96
CA SER A 57 -5.35 -15.29 -11.20
C SER A 57 -5.02 -14.10 -12.08
N ILE A 58 -4.04 -14.30 -12.95
CA ILE A 58 -3.63 -13.35 -13.97
C ILE A 58 -3.79 -14.06 -15.31
N LYS A 59 -4.47 -13.41 -16.25
CA LYS A 59 -4.60 -13.90 -17.63
C LYS A 59 -4.42 -12.73 -18.58
N ASP A 60 -3.48 -12.86 -19.50
CA ASP A 60 -3.03 -11.75 -20.36
C ASP A 60 -2.69 -10.53 -19.48
N ASN A 61 -3.26 -9.35 -19.78
CA ASN A 61 -3.13 -8.16 -18.94
C ASN A 61 -4.33 -7.95 -18.00
N THR A 62 -5.12 -8.98 -17.72
CA THR A 62 -6.28 -8.87 -16.82
C THR A 62 -6.03 -9.60 -15.51
N LEU A 63 -6.21 -8.87 -14.41
CA LEU A 63 -6.17 -9.38 -13.05
C LEU A 63 -7.58 -9.76 -12.62
N LEU A 64 -7.76 -11.01 -12.15
CA LEU A 64 -8.95 -11.41 -11.42
C LEU A 64 -8.67 -11.25 -9.92
N VAL A 65 -9.42 -10.37 -9.28
CA VAL A 65 -9.19 -9.93 -7.91
C VAL A 65 -10.39 -10.28 -7.05
N LEU A 66 -10.15 -10.90 -5.90
CA LEU A 66 -11.18 -11.14 -4.90
C LEU A 66 -11.13 -10.03 -3.85
N GLY A 67 -12.14 -9.17 -3.85
CA GLY A 67 -12.30 -8.10 -2.88
C GLY A 67 -12.61 -8.61 -1.48
N SER A 68 -12.38 -7.77 -0.46
CA SER A 68 -12.69 -8.10 0.93
C SER A 68 -14.20 -8.29 1.18
N ASN A 69 -15.03 -7.70 0.31
CA ASN A 69 -16.48 -7.89 0.25
C ASN A 69 -16.90 -9.22 -0.43
N ALA A 70 -15.95 -10.10 -0.74
CA ALA A 70 -16.15 -11.36 -1.46
C ALA A 70 -16.68 -11.22 -2.90
N VAL A 71 -16.57 -10.03 -3.50
CA VAL A 71 -16.90 -9.78 -4.90
C VAL A 71 -15.65 -9.92 -5.76
N PHE A 72 -15.81 -10.47 -6.96
CA PHE A 72 -14.73 -10.52 -7.93
C PHE A 72 -14.69 -9.23 -8.77
N HIS A 73 -13.50 -8.65 -8.89
CA HIS A 73 -13.20 -7.56 -9.79
C HIS A 73 -12.34 -8.08 -10.94
N ARG A 74 -12.67 -7.66 -12.16
CA ARG A 74 -11.81 -7.79 -13.34
C ARG A 74 -11.13 -6.46 -13.56
N ILE A 75 -9.80 -6.47 -13.59
CA ILE A 75 -9.00 -5.25 -13.72
C ILE A 75 -8.06 -5.42 -14.91
N ARG A 76 -8.25 -4.59 -15.94
CA ARG A 76 -7.38 -4.55 -17.11
C ARG A 76 -6.23 -3.60 -16.85
N VAL A 77 -5.01 -4.10 -16.96
CA VAL A 77 -3.81 -3.25 -17.08
C VAL A 77 -3.66 -2.87 -18.56
N VAL A 78 -3.62 -1.57 -18.82
CA VAL A 78 -3.54 -0.99 -20.16
C VAL A 78 -2.22 -0.26 -20.35
N ASP A 79 -1.94 0.17 -21.58
CA ASP A 79 -0.80 1.02 -21.84
C ASP A 79 -0.96 2.34 -21.08
N GLY A 80 0.03 2.66 -20.25
CA GLY A 80 -0.01 3.84 -19.38
C GLY A 80 -0.45 3.58 -17.94
N THR A 81 -0.90 2.37 -17.59
CA THR A 81 -1.18 2.05 -16.18
C THR A 81 0.10 2.17 -15.35
N SER A 82 0.05 2.95 -14.27
CA SER A 82 1.13 3.03 -13.29
C SER A 82 1.04 1.86 -12.30
N LEU A 83 2.08 1.02 -12.26
CA LEU A 83 2.18 -0.07 -11.30
C LEU A 83 3.26 0.22 -10.26
N TRP A 84 2.93 -0.01 -8.99
CA TRP A 84 3.84 0.27 -7.88
C TRP A 84 3.96 -0.91 -6.91
N LYS A 85 5.20 -1.27 -6.56
CA LYS A 85 5.58 -2.22 -5.50
C LYS A 85 6.97 -1.86 -4.97
N LEU A 86 7.04 -1.09 -3.87
CA LEU A 86 8.28 -0.47 -3.37
C LEU A 86 8.96 0.49 -4.37
N GLY A 87 8.17 1.06 -5.29
CA GLY A 87 8.64 1.83 -6.44
C GLY A 87 7.90 1.43 -7.71
N PRO A 88 8.08 2.17 -8.82
CA PRO A 88 7.52 1.79 -10.12
C PRO A 88 8.00 0.40 -10.56
N VAL A 89 7.09 -0.45 -11.00
CA VAL A 89 7.40 -1.83 -11.43
C VAL A 89 6.67 -2.22 -12.71
N PRO A 90 7.25 -3.14 -13.52
CA PRO A 90 6.53 -3.76 -14.63
C PRO A 90 5.41 -4.71 -14.16
N PHE A 91 4.49 -5.04 -15.07
CA PHE A 91 3.34 -5.91 -14.82
C PHE A 91 3.69 -7.32 -14.35
N ASP A 92 4.83 -7.86 -14.77
CA ASP A 92 5.30 -9.19 -14.36
C ASP A 92 5.62 -9.31 -12.85
N GLN A 93 5.69 -8.18 -12.13
CA GLN A 93 5.83 -8.15 -10.67
C GLN A 93 4.52 -8.41 -9.92
N ALA A 94 3.37 -8.30 -10.59
CA ALA A 94 2.08 -8.70 -10.05
C ALA A 94 1.98 -10.23 -10.02
N LYS A 95 1.65 -10.79 -8.86
CA LYS A 95 1.56 -12.24 -8.68
C LYS A 95 0.24 -12.64 -8.01
N PRO A 96 -0.31 -13.82 -8.34
CA PRO A 96 -1.37 -14.40 -7.52
C PRO A 96 -0.97 -14.43 -6.05
N GLY A 97 -1.87 -14.00 -5.17
CA GLY A 97 -1.61 -13.83 -3.74
C GLY A 97 -1.18 -12.43 -3.31
N ASP A 98 -0.76 -11.56 -4.23
CA ASP A 98 -0.57 -10.14 -3.90
C ASP A 98 -1.92 -9.49 -3.53
N GLY A 99 -1.91 -8.67 -2.48
CA GLY A 99 -2.95 -7.68 -2.23
C GLY A 99 -2.78 -6.50 -3.20
N LEU A 100 -3.86 -5.85 -3.56
CA LEU A 100 -3.80 -4.67 -4.39
C LEU A 100 -4.87 -3.64 -4.04
N TYR A 101 -4.56 -2.41 -4.44
CA TYR A 101 -5.51 -1.35 -4.65
C TYR A 101 -5.38 -0.88 -6.09
N ALA A 102 -6.48 -0.67 -6.77
CA ALA A 102 -6.52 -0.19 -8.14
C ALA A 102 -7.52 0.95 -8.27
N ARG A 103 -7.14 1.95 -9.06
CA ARG A 103 -8.02 2.99 -9.57
C ARG A 103 -8.00 2.99 -11.08
N GLY A 104 -9.11 3.36 -11.68
CA GLY A 104 -9.21 3.45 -13.12
C GLY A 104 -10.60 3.84 -13.56
N VAL A 105 -10.94 3.55 -14.81
CA VAL A 105 -12.25 3.83 -15.37
C VAL A 105 -13.04 2.54 -15.48
N ARG A 106 -14.26 2.53 -14.95
CA ARG A 106 -15.19 1.41 -15.14
C ARG A 106 -15.69 1.37 -16.59
N MET A 107 -15.44 0.26 -17.26
CA MET A 107 -15.90 0.01 -18.64
C MET A 107 -17.37 -0.46 -18.65
N PRO A 108 -18.09 -0.34 -19.78
CA PRO A 108 -19.50 -0.76 -19.88
C PRO A 108 -19.76 -2.24 -19.58
N ASP A 109 -18.75 -3.10 -19.73
CA ASP A 109 -18.80 -4.53 -19.41
C ASP A 109 -18.51 -4.83 -17.93
N GLY A 110 -18.25 -3.81 -17.13
CA GLY A 110 -17.94 -3.90 -15.70
C GLY A 110 -16.46 -4.19 -15.39
N GLU A 111 -15.57 -4.28 -16.39
CA GLU A 111 -14.12 -4.34 -16.16
C GLU A 111 -13.59 -2.97 -15.73
N LEU A 112 -12.60 -2.94 -14.83
CA LEU A 112 -11.91 -1.71 -14.46
C LEU A 112 -10.66 -1.56 -15.34
N ALA A 113 -10.64 -0.59 -16.26
CA ALA A 113 -9.43 -0.22 -16.98
C ALA A 113 -8.53 0.61 -16.06
N ALA A 114 -7.46 0.01 -15.55
CA ALA A 114 -6.65 0.61 -14.49
C ALA A 114 -5.80 1.77 -15.01
N GLU A 115 -5.84 2.89 -14.28
CA GLU A 115 -4.88 3.97 -14.40
C GLU A 115 -3.71 3.76 -13.44
N SER A 116 -4.00 3.29 -12.22
CA SER A 116 -3.00 3.06 -11.17
C SER A 116 -3.29 1.78 -10.41
N VAL A 117 -2.24 1.00 -10.13
CA VAL A 117 -2.29 -0.23 -9.32
C VAL A 117 -1.14 -0.23 -8.32
N TRP A 118 -1.49 -0.29 -7.03
CA TRP A 118 -0.55 -0.40 -5.94
C TRP A 118 -0.60 -1.82 -5.37
N LEU A 119 0.52 -2.53 -5.43
CA LEU A 119 0.65 -3.91 -4.99
C LEU A 119 1.22 -3.97 -3.58
N ASN A 120 0.52 -4.72 -2.73
CA ASN A 120 0.86 -5.01 -1.33
C ASN A 120 1.11 -3.77 -0.46
N ILE A 121 0.65 -2.59 -0.90
CA ILE A 121 1.02 -1.37 -0.20
C ILE A 121 0.41 -1.32 1.20
N VAL A 122 1.23 -0.87 2.15
CA VAL A 122 0.84 -0.63 3.53
C VAL A 122 1.34 0.73 3.99
N ASN A 123 0.53 1.40 4.81
CA ASN A 123 0.88 2.62 5.52
C ASN A 123 0.65 2.37 7.02
N ILE A 124 1.73 2.17 7.76
CA ILE A 124 1.70 1.71 9.15
C ILE A 124 2.27 2.79 10.05
N LYS A 125 1.52 3.21 11.06
CA LYS A 125 2.02 4.10 12.13
C LYS A 125 2.34 3.27 13.37
N GLY A 126 3.51 3.44 13.95
CA GLY A 126 3.89 2.70 15.14
C GLY A 126 5.09 3.32 15.83
N HIS A 127 5.54 2.69 16.92
CA HIS A 127 6.81 3.04 17.53
C HIS A 127 7.80 1.90 17.36
N ILE A 128 9.07 2.26 17.18
CA ILE A 128 10.16 1.29 17.01
C ILE A 128 10.42 0.62 18.35
N THR A 129 10.27 -0.70 18.44
CA THR A 129 10.59 -1.47 19.66
C THR A 129 12.00 -2.04 19.62
N ASN A 130 12.53 -2.30 18.43
CA ASN A 130 13.88 -2.81 18.23
C ASN A 130 14.43 -2.43 16.85
N ILE A 131 15.76 -2.26 16.76
CA ILE A 131 16.49 -2.05 15.51
C ILE A 131 17.63 -3.07 15.49
N LYS A 132 17.64 -3.93 14.47
CA LYS A 132 18.69 -4.94 14.33
C LYS A 132 19.02 -5.13 12.86
N ASP A 133 20.30 -4.99 12.53
CA ASP A 133 20.81 -5.15 11.15
C ASP A 133 20.00 -4.30 10.16
N GLN A 134 19.34 -4.95 9.19
CA GLN A 134 18.45 -4.31 8.22
C GLN A 134 16.96 -4.47 8.58
N THR A 135 16.64 -4.58 9.87
CA THR A 135 15.26 -4.77 10.33
C THR A 135 14.87 -3.80 11.43
N LEU A 136 13.63 -3.33 11.36
CA LEU A 136 12.94 -2.54 12.37
C LEU A 136 11.77 -3.37 12.89
N HIS A 137 11.69 -3.56 14.21
CA HIS A 137 10.49 -4.07 14.84
C HIS A 137 9.62 -2.89 15.22
N LEU A 138 8.38 -2.87 14.73
CA LEU A 138 7.38 -1.87 15.08
C LEU A 138 6.32 -2.49 15.98
N ASP A 139 5.92 -1.76 17.01
CA ASP A 139 4.62 -1.99 17.62
C ASP A 139 3.55 -1.11 16.95
N HIS A 140 2.57 -1.76 16.34
CA HIS A 140 1.39 -1.14 15.77
C HIS A 140 0.15 -1.61 16.54
N HIS A 141 -0.30 -0.79 17.50
CA HIS A 141 -1.44 -1.07 18.36
C HIS A 141 -1.34 -2.40 19.14
N GLY A 142 -0.19 -2.66 19.76
CA GLY A 142 0.04 -3.88 20.55
C GLY A 142 0.32 -5.12 19.70
N LYS A 143 0.65 -4.94 18.43
CA LYS A 143 1.05 -6.01 17.51
C LYS A 143 2.39 -5.67 16.90
N GLU A 144 3.32 -6.61 17.02
CA GLU A 144 4.61 -6.49 16.38
C GLU A 144 4.44 -6.59 14.86
N VAL A 145 5.17 -5.77 14.10
CA VAL A 145 5.35 -5.86 12.65
C VAL A 145 6.85 -5.82 12.39
N LEU A 146 7.35 -6.79 11.64
CA LEU A 146 8.76 -6.83 11.25
C LEU A 146 8.94 -6.09 9.92
N CYS A 147 9.71 -5.01 9.93
CA CYS A 147 9.95 -4.20 8.74
C CYS A 147 11.40 -4.36 8.27
N HIS A 148 11.59 -4.62 6.98
CA HIS A 148 12.89 -4.86 6.35
C HIS A 148 13.33 -3.62 5.57
N VAL A 149 14.53 -3.13 5.88
CA VAL A 149 15.21 -2.11 5.11
C VAL A 149 15.75 -2.76 3.83
N ILE A 150 15.34 -2.25 2.69
CA ILE A 150 15.75 -2.72 1.37
C ILE A 150 16.82 -1.80 0.81
N ALA A 151 18.03 -2.34 0.68
CA ALA A 151 19.18 -1.61 0.14
C ALA A 151 18.85 -1.00 -1.23
N GLY A 152 19.16 0.29 -1.40
CA GLY A 152 18.90 1.04 -2.64
C GLY A 152 17.44 1.39 -2.91
N LYS A 153 16.50 1.05 -2.01
CA LYS A 153 15.08 1.41 -2.14
C LYS A 153 14.52 2.15 -0.94
N SER A 154 14.84 1.71 0.27
CA SER A 154 14.30 2.33 1.48
C SER A 154 14.89 3.72 1.70
N VAL A 155 14.02 4.68 2.00
CA VAL A 155 14.39 6.08 2.25
C VAL A 155 13.79 6.56 3.57
N ALA A 156 14.55 7.31 4.35
CA ALA A 156 14.08 8.08 5.49
C ALA A 156 13.72 9.50 5.06
N ILE A 157 12.51 9.94 5.40
CA ILE A 157 12.06 11.32 5.26
C ILE A 157 11.90 11.92 6.66
N ARG A 158 12.51 13.09 6.85
CA ARG A 158 12.49 13.87 8.10
C ARG A 158 12.02 15.27 7.77
N SER A 159 11.38 15.94 8.73
CA SER A 159 10.74 17.23 8.51
C SER A 159 11.71 18.36 8.14
N ASP A 160 12.99 18.27 8.51
CA ASP A 160 14.01 19.31 8.35
C ASP A 160 15.22 18.87 7.50
N ALA A 161 15.13 17.73 6.81
CA ALA A 161 16.23 17.21 6.02
C ALA A 161 15.75 16.61 4.69
N PRO A 162 16.60 16.64 3.64
CA PRO A 162 16.29 15.94 2.40
C PRO A 162 16.10 14.43 2.65
N PRO A 163 15.29 13.74 1.81
CA PRO A 163 15.18 12.29 1.85
C PRO A 163 16.56 11.62 1.77
N SER A 164 16.80 10.62 2.63
CA SER A 164 18.10 9.94 2.74
C SER A 164 17.94 8.44 2.77
N ALA A 165 18.85 7.70 2.12
CA ALA A 165 18.94 6.25 2.28
C ALA A 165 19.54 5.84 3.65
N ASP A 166 20.11 6.79 4.38
CA ASP A 166 20.65 6.57 5.72
C ASP A 166 19.52 6.55 6.78
N LEU A 167 19.28 5.36 7.32
CA LEU A 167 18.30 5.10 8.36
C LEU A 167 18.94 4.99 9.76
N SER A 168 20.26 5.22 9.89
CA SER A 168 20.99 5.09 11.16
C SER A 168 20.53 6.05 12.26
N MET A 169 19.83 7.11 11.88
CA MET A 169 19.28 8.11 12.79
C MET A 169 17.97 7.66 13.46
N LEU A 170 17.36 6.57 13.01
CA LEU A 170 16.19 5.99 13.66
C LEU A 170 16.55 5.42 15.03
N LYS A 171 15.67 5.62 16.02
CA LYS A 171 15.90 5.18 17.39
C LYS A 171 14.77 4.32 17.92
N VAL A 172 15.11 3.40 18.81
CA VAL A 172 14.10 2.69 19.62
C VAL A 172 13.25 3.70 20.39
N SER A 173 11.97 3.41 20.54
CA SER A 173 10.88 4.26 21.07
C SER A 173 10.46 5.44 20.20
N GLN A 174 11.10 5.66 19.04
CA GLN A 174 10.69 6.70 18.11
C GLN A 174 9.37 6.32 17.43
N HIS A 175 8.45 7.28 17.33
CA HIS A 175 7.24 7.13 16.54
C HIS A 175 7.55 7.37 15.07
N VAL A 176 7.13 6.44 14.22
CA VAL A 176 7.35 6.52 12.78
C VAL A 176 6.08 6.14 12.03
N GLN A 177 6.00 6.61 10.80
CA GLN A 177 5.05 6.13 9.80
C GLN A 177 5.85 5.44 8.70
N ILE A 178 5.55 4.17 8.42
CA ILE A 178 6.19 3.39 7.37
C ILE A 178 5.22 3.25 6.22
N LEU A 179 5.69 3.63 5.04
CA LEU A 179 5.13 3.21 3.78
C LEU A 179 5.98 2.08 3.21
N GLY A 180 5.34 1.00 2.79
CA GLY A 180 6.06 -0.18 2.31
C GLY A 180 5.18 -1.14 1.54
N ALA A 181 5.75 -2.30 1.24
CA ALA A 181 5.03 -3.41 0.64
C ALA A 181 5.02 -4.59 1.62
N TRP A 182 3.82 -5.04 1.97
CA TRP A 182 3.63 -6.25 2.74
C TRP A 182 4.13 -7.49 1.98
N ARG A 183 4.77 -8.41 2.70
CA ARG A 183 5.10 -9.74 2.17
C ARG A 183 3.86 -10.63 2.32
N PRO A 184 3.29 -11.15 1.22
CA PRO A 184 2.07 -11.95 1.29
C PRO A 184 2.18 -13.11 2.28
N ASP A 185 1.11 -13.31 3.03
CA ASP A 185 0.93 -14.38 4.02
C ASP A 185 1.86 -14.36 5.24
N THR A 186 2.65 -13.29 5.43
CA THR A 186 3.46 -13.08 6.63
C THR A 186 2.95 -11.86 7.42
N ASN A 187 3.69 -11.44 8.45
CA ASN A 187 3.47 -10.17 9.16
C ASN A 187 4.66 -9.22 8.94
N GLU A 188 5.28 -9.33 7.77
CA GLU A 188 6.50 -8.62 7.42
C GLU A 188 6.25 -7.58 6.33
N VAL A 189 7.01 -6.50 6.38
CA VAL A 189 6.88 -5.37 5.44
C VAL A 189 8.26 -5.01 4.92
N ASP A 190 8.40 -4.90 3.61
CA ASP A 190 9.57 -4.27 3.01
C ASP A 190 9.35 -2.74 2.98
N ILE A 191 10.35 -1.98 3.43
CA ILE A 191 10.23 -0.54 3.60
C ILE A 191 10.49 0.17 2.26
N ALA A 192 9.56 1.03 1.84
CA ALA A 192 9.81 2.01 0.79
C ALA A 192 10.23 3.35 1.41
N THR A 193 9.46 3.84 2.37
CA THR A 193 9.75 5.11 3.04
C THR A 193 9.43 5.05 4.52
N VAL A 194 10.32 5.59 5.34
CA VAL A 194 10.09 5.83 6.77
C VAL A 194 9.96 7.33 6.97
N PHE A 195 8.79 7.76 7.44
CA PHE A 195 8.56 9.13 7.89
C PHE A 195 8.77 9.19 9.39
N SER A 196 9.66 10.08 9.82
CA SER A 196 9.98 10.26 11.24
C SER A 196 9.77 11.72 11.63
N PRO A 197 8.74 12.05 12.42
CA PRO A 197 8.68 13.32 13.13
C PRO A 197 9.77 13.30 14.20
N HIS A 198 10.72 14.24 14.12
CA HIS A 198 11.88 14.48 15.00
C HIS A 198 12.10 13.49 16.15
#